data_AF-A0A2W6D1P0-F1
#
_entry.id   AF-A0A2W6D1P0-F1
#
_cell.length_a   1.000
_cell.length_b   1.000
_cell.length_c   1.000
_cell.angle_alpha   90.00
_cell.angle_beta   90.00
_cell.angle_gamma   90.00
#
_symmetry.space_group_name_H-M   'P 1'
#
loop_
_entity.id
_entity.type
_entity.pdbx_description
1 polymer ?
#
loop_
_entity_poly.entity_id
_entity_poly.type
_entity_poly.pdbx_seq_one_letter_code
_entity_poly.pdbx_strand_id
1 'polypeptide(L)' 'MVLESGDSRNQSGLCGWCLHAILRPTRRGTVYLRCGLAARDSKFPKYPRLPVTRCEGHESVGER' A
#
# COMPACT_ATOMS: atom_id res chain seq x y z
N MET A 1 -12.54 -19.96 12.06
CA MET A 1 -13.70 -19.09 11.80
C MET A 1 -13.16 -17.74 11.35
N VAL A 2 -13.03 -17.58 10.03
CA VAL A 2 -12.97 -16.34 9.20
C VAL A 2 -11.81 -15.35 9.50
N LEU A 3 -10.96 -14.87 8.59
CA LEU A 3 -11.07 -14.57 7.15
C LEU A 3 -9.68 -14.55 6.48
N GLU A 4 -9.69 -14.84 5.19
CA GLU A 4 -8.57 -14.99 4.26
C GLU A 4 -7.63 -13.77 4.17
N SER A 5 -6.32 -14.01 4.35
CA SER A 5 -5.23 -13.02 4.24
C SER A 5 -5.01 -12.45 2.81
N GLY A 6 -6.00 -12.55 1.92
CA GLY A 6 -5.93 -12.13 0.52
C GLY A 6 -6.40 -10.69 0.25
N ASP A 7 -7.25 -10.12 1.11
CA ASP A 7 -7.94 -8.85 0.82
C ASP A 7 -7.14 -7.59 1.19
N SER A 8 -6.10 -7.70 2.03
CA SER A 8 -5.36 -6.52 2.52
C SER A 8 -4.68 -5.71 1.41
N ARG A 9 -4.25 -6.37 0.32
CA ARG A 9 -3.70 -5.70 -0.89
C ARG A 9 -4.78 -5.01 -1.71
N ASN A 10 -5.97 -5.60 -1.77
CA ASN A 10 -7.13 -5.02 -2.44
C ASN A 10 -7.67 -3.80 -1.65
N GLN A 11 -7.76 -3.90 -0.32
CA GLN A 11 -8.12 -2.79 0.57
C GLN A 11 -7.12 -1.64 0.54
N SER A 12 -5.85 -1.88 0.21
CA SER A 12 -4.86 -0.82 0.08
C SER A 12 -4.99 -0.02 -1.23
N GLY A 13 -5.78 -0.50 -2.19
CA GLY A 13 -6.02 0.15 -3.48
C GLY A 13 -4.76 0.16 -4.35
N LEU A 14 -4.53 1.27 -5.06
CA LEU A 14 -3.36 1.45 -5.92
C LEU A 14 -2.04 1.16 -5.18
N CYS A 15 -1.89 1.69 -3.97
CA CYS A 15 -0.68 1.46 -3.18
C CYS A 15 -0.49 -0.01 -2.74
N GLY A 16 -1.50 -0.88 -2.85
CA GLY A 16 -1.30 -2.32 -2.64
C GLY A 16 -0.48 -3.00 -3.74
N TRP A 17 -0.44 -2.40 -4.93
CA TRP A 17 0.22 -2.90 -6.13
C TRP A 17 1.40 -2.04 -6.59
N CYS A 18 1.77 -1.04 -5.78
CA CYS A 18 2.83 -0.09 -6.09
C CYS A 18 4.23 -0.65 -5.74
N LEU A 19 5.23 -0.41 -6.59
CA LEU A 19 6.63 -0.77 -6.38
C LEU A 19 7.26 -0.01 -5.20
N HIS A 20 6.84 1.23 -4.97
CA HIS A 20 7.31 2.02 -3.83
C HIS A 20 6.56 1.74 -2.53
N ALA A 21 5.50 0.93 -2.58
CA ALA A 21 4.72 0.61 -1.40
C ALA A 21 5.40 -0.47 -0.56
N ILE A 22 5.51 -0.19 0.73
CA ILE A 22 6.13 -1.08 1.70
C ILE A 22 5.01 -1.65 2.55
N LEU A 23 4.57 -2.86 2.21
CA LEU A 23 3.60 -3.63 2.97
C LEU A 23 4.33 -4.46 4.03
N ARG A 24 3.89 -4.36 5.29
CA ARG A 24 4.44 -5.13 6.42
C ARG A 24 3.28 -5.82 7.16
N PRO A 25 3.15 -7.15 7.08
CA PRO A 25 2.11 -7.86 7.83
C PRO A 25 2.41 -7.82 9.32
N THR A 26 1.36 -7.74 10.14
CA THR A 26 1.45 -7.78 11.60
C THR A 26 0.84 -9.06 12.16
N ARG A 27 1.22 -9.45 13.39
CA ARG A 27 0.63 -10.63 14.08
C ARG A 27 -0.88 -10.55 14.28
N ARG A 28 -1.50 -9.36 14.14
CA ARG A 28 -2.95 -9.15 14.28
C ARG A 28 -3.73 -9.34 12.98
N GLY A 29 -3.06 -9.72 11.88
CA GLY A 29 -3.69 -9.91 10.57
C GLY A 29 -3.93 -8.61 9.80
N THR A 30 -3.49 -7.46 10.32
CA THR A 30 -3.48 -6.20 9.56
C THR A 30 -2.16 -6.02 8.84
N VAL A 31 -2.21 -5.43 7.64
CA VAL A 31 -1.02 -5.09 6.87
C VAL A 31 -0.77 -3.59 6.98
N TYR A 32 0.43 -3.25 7.41
CA TYR A 32 0.89 -1.88 7.47
C TYR A 32 1.44 -1.46 6.12
N LEU A 33 0.78 -0.48 5.49
CA LEU A 33 1.23 0.14 4.26
C LEU A 33 2.00 1.42 4.57
N ARG A 34 3.19 1.57 4.01
CA ARG A 34 3.96 2.82 4.03
C ARG A 34 4.40 3.19 2.61
N CYS A 35 4.30 4.46 2.27
CA CYS A 35 4.84 4.99 1.02
C CYS A 35 6.34 5.24 1.15
N GLY A 36 7.16 4.63 0.29
CA GLY A 36 8.59 4.91 0.18
C GLY A 36 8.89 6.31 -0.39
N LEU A 37 8.01 6.83 -1.26
CA LEU A 37 8.17 8.16 -1.85
C LEU A 37 8.10 9.27 -0.81
N ALA A 38 7.37 9.09 0.29
CA ALA A 38 7.32 10.05 1.39
C ALA A 38 8.70 10.35 2.02
N ALA A 39 9.70 9.49 1.78
CA ALA A 39 11.08 9.72 2.21
C ALA A 39 11.87 10.66 1.26
N ARG A 40 11.46 10.75 -0.01
CA ARG A 40 12.09 11.60 -1.04
C ARG A 40 11.29 12.87 -1.32
N ASP A 41 9.97 12.76 -1.29
CA ASP A 41 9.02 13.81 -1.59
C ASP A 41 8.03 13.97 -0.44
N SER A 42 8.11 15.10 0.27
CA SER A 42 7.17 15.44 1.35
C SER A 42 5.73 15.69 0.87
N LYS A 43 5.51 15.74 -0.45
CA LYS A 43 4.17 15.78 -1.07
C LYS A 43 3.40 14.49 -0.86
N PHE A 44 4.09 13.36 -0.70
CA PHE A 44 3.44 12.07 -0.46
C PHE A 44 3.28 11.82 1.04
N PRO A 45 2.08 11.42 1.51
CA PRO A 45 1.88 11.05 2.90
C PRO A 45 2.61 9.74 3.22
N LYS A 46 3.37 9.72 4.31
CA LYS A 46 4.04 8.51 4.83
C LYS A 46 3.05 7.37 5.07
N TYR A 47 1.86 7.71 5.54
CA TYR A 47 0.74 6.81 5.80
C TYR A 47 -0.49 7.31 5.04
N PRO A 48 -0.68 6.89 3.77
CA PRO A 48 -1.86 7.27 3.02
C PRO A 48 -3.11 6.66 3.66
N ARG A 49 -4.24 7.38 3.56
CA ARG A 49 -5.55 6.86 3.98
C ARG A 49 -6.00 5.81 2.97
N LEU A 50 -6.38 4.63 3.46
CA LEU A 50 -6.85 3.53 2.64
C LEU A 50 -8.39 3.57 2.48
N PRO A 51 -8.94 3.13 1.32
CA PRO A 51 -8.22 2.66 0.12
C PRO A 51 -7.63 3.81 -0.71
N VAL A 52 -6.41 3.65 -1.23
CA VAL A 52 -5.79 4.67 -2.09
C VAL A 52 -6.36 4.54 -3.50
N THR A 53 -7.22 5.48 -3.88
CA THR A 53 -7.85 5.53 -5.21
C THR A 53 -7.08 6.40 -6.20
N ARG A 54 -6.24 7.32 -5.72
CA ARG A 54 -5.43 8.22 -6.55
C ARG A 54 -4.05 8.40 -5.94
N CYS A 55 -3.01 8.08 -6.71
CA CYS A 55 -1.61 8.28 -6.32
C CYS A 55 -0.81 8.67 -7.56
N GLU A 56 -0.20 9.86 -7.54
CA GLU A 56 0.53 10.40 -8.69
C GLU A 56 1.86 9.68 -8.95
N GLY A 57 2.46 9.10 -7.90
CA GLY A 57 3.67 8.28 -7.99
C GLY A 57 3.39 6.79 -7.92
N HIS A 58 2.20 6.34 -8.36
CA HIS A 58 1.88 4.92 -8.40
C HIS A 58 2.63 4.24 -9.54
N GLU A 59 3.42 3.22 -9.19
CA GLU A 59 4.17 2.43 -10.16
C GLU A 59 3.80 0.95 -9.97
N SER A 60 3.02 0.36 -10.89
CA SER A 60 2.50 -1.00 -10.74
C SER A 60 3.63 -2.04 -10.82
N VAL A 61 3.64 -3.01 -9.90
CA VAL A 61 4.63 -4.11 -9.83
C VAL A 61 4.52 -5.16 -10.96
N GLY A 62 3.82 -4.85 -12.06
CA GLY A 62 3.35 -5.87 -13.00
C GLY A 62 3.10 -5.43 -14.44
N GLU A 63 3.85 -4.46 -14.97
CA GLU A 63 3.86 -4.22 -16.42
C GLU A 63 5.31 -4.12 -16.91
N ARG A 64 5.77 -5.16 -17.59
CA ARG A 64 6.96 -5.11 -18.47
C ARG A 64 6.59 -5.73 -19.80
#